data_AF-A0A0G1QSA6-F1
#
_entry.id   AF-A0A0G1QSA6-F1
#
_cell.length_a   1.000
_cell.length_b   1.000
_cell.length_c   1.000
_cell.angle_alpha   90.00
_cell.angle_beta   90.00
_cell.angle_gamma   90.00
#
_symmetry.space_group_name_H-M   'P 1'
#
loop_
_entity.id
_entity.type
_entity.pdbx_description
1 polymer ?
#
loop_
_entity_poly.entity_id
_entity_poly.type
_entity_poly.pdbx_seq_one_letter_code
_entity_poly.pdbx_strand_id
1 'polypeptide(L)'
;MGIPTDVDDNRTKLTDVFNEICDIVEVRPYVNTPFVGKNAGGHKAGVHADGKMKGASYDFYDLTRVGNKPPIVISNQSGTANIVLLAESFGYDIKKSDSRIKALLAEFKRMSDMGYRNGSLEAEQYLLVDECLGNSKMFFSITHHKVVDEDGLSTCELEGKVNGAHDKINTTVRGAQDTINSPIS
;
A
#
# COMPACT_ATOMS: atom_id res chain seq x y z
N MET A 1 0.63 15.61 37.64
CA MET A 1 -0.15 14.64 38.43
C MET A 1 -0.33 13.42 37.53
N GLY A 2 0.62 12.49 37.56
CA GLY A 2 0.63 11.31 36.70
C GLY A 2 -0.05 10.16 37.44
N ILE A 3 -1.17 9.68 36.92
CA ILE A 3 -1.85 8.49 37.44
C ILE A 3 -0.98 7.30 37.00
N PRO A 4 -0.41 6.50 37.91
CA PRO A 4 0.33 5.32 37.54
C PRO A 4 -0.70 4.28 37.07
N THR A 5 -0.79 4.10 35.76
CA THR A 5 -1.55 3.00 35.17
C THR A 5 -0.63 1.80 35.11
N ASP A 6 -0.98 0.74 35.86
CA ASP A 6 -0.35 -0.60 35.87
C ASP A 6 -0.64 -1.39 34.57
N VAL A 7 -0.74 -0.68 33.44
CA VAL A 7 -0.89 -1.27 32.13
C VAL A 7 0.53 -1.47 31.63
N ASP A 8 0.93 -2.73 31.53
CA ASP A 8 2.18 -3.16 30.91
C ASP A 8 2.50 -2.25 29.70
N ASP A 9 3.69 -1.62 29.70
CA ASP A 9 4.06 -0.48 28.82
C ASP A 9 4.23 -0.90 27.34
N ASN A 10 3.59 -2.00 26.96
CA ASN A 10 3.53 -2.61 25.64
C ASN A 10 2.59 -1.80 24.70
N ARG A 11 2.82 -0.49 24.66
CA ARG A 11 2.11 0.48 23.82
C ARG A 11 2.21 0.13 22.34
N THR A 12 3.17 -0.72 21.95
CA THR A 12 3.35 -1.20 20.57
C THR A 12 2.15 -1.97 20.04
N LYS A 13 1.21 -2.42 20.86
CA LYS A 13 -0.03 -3.08 20.41
C LYS A 13 -1.23 -2.14 20.28
N LEU A 14 -1.06 -0.85 20.57
CA LEU A 14 -2.17 0.10 20.62
C LEU A 14 -2.90 0.22 19.28
N THR A 15 -2.14 0.19 18.18
CA THR A 15 -2.71 0.24 16.83
C THR A 15 -3.51 -1.02 16.51
N ASP A 16 -3.02 -2.20 16.89
CA ASP A 16 -3.71 -3.47 16.66
C ASP A 16 -5.02 -3.53 17.45
N VAL A 17 -4.98 -3.17 18.74
CA VAL A 17 -6.16 -3.13 19.62
C VAL A 17 -7.19 -2.13 19.09
N PHE A 18 -6.75 -0.97 18.60
CA PHE A 18 -7.65 0.01 17.99
C PHE A 18 -8.38 -0.55 16.77
N ASN A 19 -7.65 -1.23 15.87
CA ASN A 19 -8.24 -1.85 14.70
C ASN A 19 -9.20 -3.00 15.08
N GLU A 20 -8.82 -3.85 16.04
CA GLU A 20 -9.67 -4.94 16.54
C GLU A 20 -10.97 -4.42 17.15
N ILE A 21 -10.92 -3.34 17.94
CA ILE A 21 -12.13 -2.69 18.47
C ILE A 21 -13.00 -2.19 17.33
N CYS A 22 -12.42 -1.48 16.34
CA CYS A 22 -13.14 -0.99 15.17
C CYS A 22 -13.84 -2.12 14.40
N ASP A 23 -13.17 -3.26 14.24
CA ASP A 23 -13.74 -4.44 13.58
C ASP A 23 -14.90 -5.03 14.39
N ILE A 24 -14.76 -5.15 15.72
CA ILE A 24 -15.82 -5.64 16.62
C ILE A 24 -17.06 -4.75 16.57
N VAL A 25 -16.88 -3.43 16.51
CA VAL A 25 -17.99 -2.47 16.47
C VAL A 25 -18.49 -2.18 15.05
N GLU A 26 -17.95 -2.87 14.03
CA GLU A 26 -18.28 -2.68 12.61
C GLU A 26 -18.10 -1.23 12.10
N VAL A 27 -17.12 -0.51 12.65
CA VAL A 27 -16.82 0.87 12.26
C VAL A 27 -15.50 0.91 11.50
N ARG A 28 -15.49 1.54 10.32
CA ARG A 28 -14.24 1.79 9.59
C ARG A 28 -13.35 2.76 10.37
N PRO A 29 -12.09 2.39 10.67
CA PRO A 29 -11.16 3.28 11.34
C PRO A 29 -10.92 4.55 10.51
N TYR A 30 -10.96 5.71 11.15
CA TYR A 30 -10.64 6.96 10.46
C TYR A 30 -9.15 7.02 10.15
N VAL A 31 -8.80 7.18 8.87
CA VAL A 31 -7.41 7.07 8.40
C VAL A 31 -6.48 8.14 8.98
N ASN A 32 -7.00 9.30 9.39
CA ASN A 32 -6.19 10.36 10.00
C ASN A 32 -6.33 10.41 11.53
N THR A 33 -6.77 9.31 12.16
CA THR A 33 -6.78 9.21 13.63
C THR A 33 -5.37 9.46 14.18
N PRO A 34 -5.19 10.34 15.17
CA PRO A 34 -3.88 10.57 15.77
C PRO A 34 -3.25 9.27 16.28
N PHE A 35 -1.93 9.13 16.09
CA PHE A 35 -1.12 7.98 16.50
C PHE A 35 -1.40 6.65 15.79
N VAL A 36 -2.65 6.19 15.70
CA VAL A 36 -3.03 4.85 15.22
C VAL A 36 -3.63 4.83 13.81
N GLY A 37 -4.00 5.98 13.26
CA GLY A 37 -4.55 6.06 11.90
C GLY A 37 -3.51 5.70 10.84
N LYS A 38 -3.96 5.07 9.75
CA LYS A 38 -3.09 4.67 8.63
C LYS A 38 -2.28 5.82 8.01
N ASN A 39 -2.81 7.04 8.06
CA ASN A 39 -2.11 8.25 7.56
C ASN A 39 -1.39 9.03 8.67
N ALA A 40 -1.41 8.56 9.93
CA ALA A 40 -0.75 9.25 11.02
C ALA A 40 0.76 9.33 10.73
N GLY A 41 1.33 10.54 10.85
CA GLY A 41 2.74 10.78 10.53
C GLY A 41 3.11 10.58 9.05
N GLY A 42 2.12 10.49 8.15
CA GLY A 42 2.37 10.46 6.70
C GLY A 42 2.85 11.83 6.21
N HIS A 43 4.07 11.90 5.67
CA HIS A 43 4.65 13.13 5.15
C HIS A 43 4.74 13.04 3.63
N LYS A 44 4.13 14.00 2.92
CA LYS A 44 4.16 14.07 1.45
C LYS A 44 5.42 14.76 0.89
N ALA A 45 6.29 15.29 1.75
CA ALA A 45 7.43 16.11 1.36
C ALA A 45 8.72 15.27 1.31
N GLY A 46 9.37 15.24 0.15
CA GLY A 46 10.64 14.51 -0.07
C GLY A 46 11.81 14.92 0.83
N VAL A 47 11.72 16.08 1.49
CA VAL A 47 12.69 16.56 2.50
C VAL A 47 12.66 15.71 3.77
N HIS A 48 11.49 15.18 4.14
CA HIS A 48 11.33 14.35 5.35
C HIS A 48 12.03 13.00 5.21
N ALA A 49 12.02 12.43 4.01
CA ALA A 49 12.71 11.16 3.71
C ALA A 49 14.24 11.29 3.82
N ASP A 50 14.82 12.36 3.27
CA ASP A 50 16.27 12.61 3.38
C ASP A 50 16.66 12.95 4.83
N GLY A 51 15.80 13.65 5.58
CA GLY A 51 15.93 13.89 7.02
C GLY A 51 15.92 12.60 7.83
N LYS A 52 14.95 11.69 7.61
CA LYS A 52 14.89 10.38 8.27
C LYS A 52 16.12 9.53 8.01
N MET A 53 16.60 9.46 6.76
CA MET A 53 17.86 8.76 6.45
C MET A 53 19.08 9.34 7.19
N LYS A 54 19.05 10.64 7.52
CA LYS A 54 20.11 11.34 8.25
C LYS A 54 19.89 11.41 9.77
N GLY A 55 18.86 10.74 10.30
CA GLY A 55 18.53 10.74 11.73
C GLY A 55 17.86 12.00 12.25
N ALA A 56 17.48 12.95 11.38
CA ALA A 56 16.71 14.14 11.73
C ALA A 56 15.25 13.93 11.32
N SER A 57 14.41 13.51 12.26
CA SER A 57 12.97 13.40 12.01
C SER A 57 12.26 14.68 12.44
N TYR A 58 11.40 15.23 11.59
CA TYR A 58 10.46 16.29 12.00
C TYR A 58 9.21 15.72 12.69
N ASP A 59 9.19 14.42 12.99
CA ASP A 59 8.09 13.77 13.70
C ASP A 59 8.10 14.19 15.19
N PHE A 60 6.98 14.69 15.69
CA PHE A 60 6.79 15.04 17.11
C PHE A 60 6.85 13.81 18.04
N TYR A 61 6.55 12.62 17.52
CA TYR A 61 6.49 11.38 18.28
C TYR A 61 6.84 10.17 17.40
N ASP A 62 7.58 9.21 17.95
CA ASP A 62 7.88 7.94 17.28
C ASP A 62 6.68 7.00 17.30
N LEU A 63 6.02 6.88 16.15
CA LEU A 63 4.82 6.05 15.97
C LEU A 63 5.08 4.55 16.15
N THR A 64 6.32 4.08 16.02
CA THR A 64 6.63 2.66 16.24
C THR A 64 6.35 2.25 17.69
N ARG A 65 6.42 3.21 18.63
CA ARG A 65 6.07 3.02 20.04
C ARG A 65 4.60 2.74 20.28
N VAL A 66 3.72 3.05 19.31
CA VAL A 66 2.29 2.71 19.37
C VAL A 66 1.90 1.57 18.41
N GLY A 67 2.89 0.94 17.78
CA GLY A 67 2.65 -0.10 16.77
C GLY A 67 2.28 0.42 15.40
N ASN A 68 2.37 1.74 15.17
CA ASN A 68 2.03 2.31 13.88
C ASN A 68 3.30 2.63 13.08
N LYS A 69 3.20 2.49 11.76
CA LYS A 69 4.26 2.87 10.82
C LYS A 69 3.69 3.90 9.85
N PRO A 70 4.30 5.10 9.75
CA PRO A 70 3.82 6.10 8.82
C PRO A 70 3.97 5.60 7.38
N PRO A 71 2.98 5.86 6.50
CA PRO A 71 3.03 5.43 5.12
C PRO A 71 4.12 6.20 4.36
N ILE A 72 4.81 5.51 3.46
CA ILE A 72 5.78 6.13 2.56
C ILE A 72 5.03 6.59 1.30
N VAL A 73 4.84 7.90 1.18
CA VAL A 73 4.11 8.49 0.06
C VAL A 73 5.10 8.90 -1.04
N ILE A 74 4.98 8.28 -2.21
CA ILE A 74 5.72 8.67 -3.40
C ILE A 74 4.90 9.64 -4.24
N SER A 75 5.51 10.79 -4.58
CA SER A 75 4.92 11.84 -5.40
C SER A 75 5.95 12.38 -6.40
N ASN A 76 5.55 13.33 -7.25
CA ASN A 76 6.48 13.95 -8.21
C ASN A 76 7.66 14.69 -7.54
N GLN A 77 7.50 15.11 -6.28
CA GLN A 77 8.56 15.73 -5.47
C GLN A 77 9.45 14.71 -4.74
N SER A 78 9.15 13.42 -4.83
CA SER A 78 9.97 12.38 -4.21
C SER A 78 11.31 12.24 -4.93
N GLY A 79 12.38 12.08 -4.13
CA GLY A 79 13.72 11.78 -4.60
C GLY A 79 14.11 10.32 -4.38
N THR A 80 15.32 9.96 -4.77
CA THR A 80 15.86 8.58 -4.63
C THR A 80 15.87 8.07 -3.19
N ALA A 81 16.01 8.95 -2.20
CA ALA A 81 15.91 8.60 -0.77
C ALA A 81 14.55 7.99 -0.40
N ASN A 82 13.46 8.46 -1.01
CA ASN A 82 12.12 7.94 -0.73
C ASN A 82 11.96 6.52 -1.27
N ILE A 83 12.54 6.25 -2.45
CA ILE A 83 12.52 4.94 -3.08
C ILE A 83 13.34 3.92 -2.30
N VAL A 84 14.49 4.33 -1.76
CA VAL A 84 15.30 3.47 -0.87
C VAL A 84 14.51 3.11 0.38
N LEU A 85 13.93 4.10 1.07
CA LEU A 85 13.10 3.84 2.26
C LEU A 85 11.90 2.94 1.94
N LEU A 86 11.27 3.13 0.78
CA LEU A 86 10.16 2.29 0.32
C LEU A 86 10.61 0.84 0.13
N ALA A 87 11.72 0.63 -0.57
CA ALA A 87 12.28 -0.70 -0.81
C ALA A 87 12.68 -1.38 0.51
N GLU A 88 13.35 -0.66 1.41
CA GLU A 88 13.69 -1.15 2.75
C GLU A 88 12.45 -1.54 3.57
N SER A 89 11.35 -0.78 3.44
CA SER A 89 10.09 -1.10 4.12
C SER A 89 9.47 -2.43 3.67
N PHE A 90 9.78 -2.86 2.45
CA PHE A 90 9.39 -4.15 1.89
C PHE A 90 10.43 -5.26 2.09
N GLY A 91 11.53 -4.97 2.81
CA GLY A 91 12.59 -5.93 3.10
C GLY A 91 13.70 -6.00 2.04
N TYR A 92 13.75 -5.06 1.10
CA TYR A 92 14.81 -4.97 0.09
C TYR A 92 15.99 -4.15 0.59
N ASP A 93 17.18 -4.74 0.62
CA ASP A 93 18.45 -4.02 0.86
C ASP A 93 18.98 -3.47 -0.48
N ILE A 94 18.74 -2.19 -0.73
CA ILE A 94 19.19 -1.50 -1.95
C ILE A 94 19.85 -0.17 -1.64
N LYS A 95 21.02 0.05 -2.22
CA LYS A 95 21.79 1.29 -2.03
C LYS A 95 21.28 2.40 -2.96
N LYS A 96 21.34 3.65 -2.49
CA LYS A 96 20.99 4.86 -3.27
C LYS A 96 21.76 5.00 -4.59
N SER A 97 22.93 4.37 -4.70
CA SER A 97 23.78 4.35 -5.92
C SER A 97 23.35 3.32 -6.97
N ASP A 98 22.41 2.43 -6.64
CA ASP A 98 21.93 1.40 -7.56
C ASP A 98 21.16 2.05 -8.74
N SER A 99 21.44 1.60 -9.95
CA SER A 99 20.80 2.11 -11.17
C SER A 99 19.29 1.84 -11.19
N ARG A 100 18.84 0.75 -10.54
CA ARG A 100 17.43 0.35 -10.43
C ARG A 100 16.59 1.37 -9.66
N ILE A 101 17.18 2.06 -8.69
CA ILE A 101 16.50 3.13 -7.94
C ILE A 101 16.08 4.28 -8.86
N LYS A 102 16.93 4.65 -9.83
CA LYS A 102 16.60 5.71 -10.80
C LYS A 102 15.49 5.27 -11.75
N ALA A 103 15.52 4.02 -12.18
CA ALA A 103 14.46 3.45 -13.03
C ALA A 103 13.12 3.43 -12.30
N LEU A 104 13.10 2.92 -11.06
CA LEU A 104 11.90 2.88 -10.22
C LEU A 104 11.35 4.28 -9.92
N LEU A 105 12.22 5.26 -9.64
CA LEU A 105 11.80 6.66 -9.47
C LEU A 105 11.17 7.23 -10.74
N ALA A 106 11.75 6.94 -11.92
CA ALA A 106 11.22 7.40 -13.19
C ALA A 106 9.84 6.81 -13.47
N GLU A 107 9.64 5.53 -13.13
CA GLU A 107 8.36 4.85 -13.33
C GLU A 107 7.26 5.40 -12.41
N PHE A 108 7.57 5.62 -11.12
CA PHE A 108 6.64 6.31 -10.23
C PHE A 108 6.27 7.71 -10.73
N LYS A 109 7.21 8.47 -11.30
CA LYS A 109 6.89 9.78 -11.89
C LYS A 109 6.00 9.65 -13.10
N ARG A 110 6.30 8.72 -14.01
CA ARG A 110 5.47 8.43 -15.19
C ARG A 110 4.03 8.08 -14.80
N MET A 111 3.85 7.23 -13.79
CA MET A 111 2.54 6.89 -13.24
C MET A 111 1.85 8.12 -12.61
N SER A 112 2.57 8.94 -11.86
CA SER A 112 2.02 10.15 -11.28
C SER A 112 1.54 11.14 -12.36
N ASP A 113 2.27 11.26 -13.46
CA ASP A 113 1.92 12.14 -14.59
C ASP A 113 0.67 11.64 -15.33
N MET A 114 0.45 10.33 -15.36
CA MET A 114 -0.79 9.72 -15.87
C MET A 114 -1.97 9.82 -14.89
N GLY A 115 -1.78 10.41 -13.70
CA GLY A 115 -2.82 10.61 -12.70
C GLY A 115 -2.99 9.46 -11.70
N TYR A 116 -2.08 8.48 -11.68
CA TYR A 116 -2.12 7.40 -10.69
C TYR A 116 -1.77 7.90 -9.29
N ARG A 117 -2.44 7.33 -8.28
CA ARG A 117 -2.22 7.64 -6.86
C ARG A 117 -1.25 6.64 -6.24
N ASN A 118 0.02 6.81 -6.55
CA ASN A 118 1.12 5.92 -6.13
C ASN A 118 1.35 5.80 -4.61
N GLY A 119 0.58 6.48 -3.76
CA GLY A 119 0.68 6.41 -2.29
C GLY A 119 -0.56 5.86 -1.59
N SER A 120 -1.57 5.42 -2.35
CA SER A 120 -2.85 4.97 -1.78
C SER A 120 -2.93 3.44 -1.61
N LEU A 121 -2.14 2.67 -2.35
CA LEU A 121 -2.13 1.21 -2.31
C LEU A 121 -0.71 0.68 -2.14
N GLU A 122 -0.40 0.21 -0.94
CA GLU A 122 0.91 -0.37 -0.58
C GLU A 122 1.23 -1.64 -1.40
N ALA A 123 0.22 -2.44 -1.74
CA ALA A 123 0.40 -3.62 -2.58
C ALA A 123 0.87 -3.28 -4.01
N GLU A 124 0.34 -2.22 -4.62
CA GLU A 124 0.78 -1.77 -5.94
C GLU A 124 2.23 -1.28 -5.91
N GLN A 125 2.60 -0.54 -4.86
CA GLN A 125 3.97 -0.11 -4.63
C GLN A 125 4.91 -1.31 -4.48
N TYR A 126 4.51 -2.31 -3.68
CA TYR A 126 5.28 -3.53 -3.48
C TYR A 126 5.53 -4.25 -4.81
N LEU A 127 4.47 -4.48 -5.60
CA LEU A 127 4.58 -5.18 -6.87
C LEU A 127 5.49 -4.44 -7.86
N LEU A 128 5.39 -3.11 -7.92
CA LEU A 128 6.25 -2.33 -8.80
C LEU A 128 7.72 -2.37 -8.36
N VAL A 129 7.98 -2.31 -7.05
CA VAL A 129 9.32 -2.45 -6.48
C VAL A 129 9.87 -3.85 -6.79
N ASP A 130 9.10 -4.89 -6.52
CA ASP A 130 9.43 -6.30 -6.77
C ASP A 130 9.79 -6.55 -8.24
N GLU A 131 8.97 -6.03 -9.16
CA GLU A 131 9.19 -6.11 -10.60
C GLU A 131 10.48 -5.37 -11.02
N CYS A 132 10.66 -4.13 -10.59
CA CYS A 132 11.86 -3.34 -10.92
C CYS A 132 13.16 -3.93 -10.33
N LEU A 133 13.06 -4.67 -9.22
CA LEU A 133 14.19 -5.34 -8.60
C LEU A 133 14.48 -6.72 -9.20
N GLY A 134 13.63 -7.21 -10.12
CA GLY A 134 13.83 -8.44 -10.90
C GLY A 134 13.25 -9.69 -10.27
N ASN A 135 12.33 -9.55 -9.30
CA ASN A 135 11.73 -10.67 -8.58
C ASN A 135 10.37 -11.10 -9.14
N SER A 136 9.88 -10.44 -10.19
CA SER A 136 8.50 -10.62 -10.67
C SER A 136 8.21 -12.09 -11.00
N LYS A 137 7.44 -12.73 -10.12
CA LYS A 137 6.74 -13.98 -10.40
C LYS A 137 5.36 -13.64 -10.91
N MET A 138 5.09 -14.01 -12.16
CA MET A 138 3.74 -13.92 -12.71
C MET A 138 2.88 -15.05 -12.12
N PHE A 139 2.14 -14.74 -11.06
CA PHE A 139 1.28 -15.72 -10.38
C PHE A 139 0.02 -16.07 -11.16
N PHE A 140 -0.47 -15.14 -11.98
CA PHE A 140 -1.63 -15.38 -12.83
C PHE A 140 -1.52 -14.64 -14.17
N SER A 141 -2.17 -15.18 -15.19
CA SER A 141 -2.31 -14.55 -16.51
C SER A 141 -3.75 -14.68 -16.99
N ILE A 142 -4.42 -13.55 -17.24
CA ILE A 142 -5.77 -13.55 -17.83
C ILE A 142 -5.62 -13.75 -19.33
N THR A 143 -6.26 -14.78 -19.88
CA THR A 143 -6.21 -15.13 -21.31
C THR A 143 -7.46 -14.64 -22.03
N HIS A 144 -8.60 -14.67 -21.34
CA HIS A 144 -9.88 -14.20 -21.87
C HIS A 144 -10.61 -13.39 -20.79
N HIS A 145 -11.16 -12.25 -21.19
CA HIS A 145 -12.14 -11.56 -20.36
C HIS A 145 -13.27 -11.07 -21.25
N LYS A 146 -14.51 -11.24 -20.79
CA LYS A 146 -15.70 -10.77 -21.47
C LYS A 146 -16.65 -10.16 -20.46
N VAL A 147 -17.04 -8.91 -20.73
CA VAL A 147 -18.08 -8.21 -19.96
C VAL A 147 -19.28 -8.01 -20.88
N VAL A 148 -20.45 -8.49 -20.45
CA VAL A 148 -21.72 -8.25 -21.15
C VAL A 148 -22.65 -7.53 -20.19
N ASP A 149 -23.16 -6.39 -20.64
CA ASP A 149 -24.15 -5.59 -19.92
C ASP A 149 -25.48 -5.68 -20.67
N GLU A 150 -26.47 -6.32 -20.04
CA GLU A 150 -27.82 -6.45 -20.57
C GLU A 150 -28.83 -6.10 -19.47
N ASP A 151 -29.71 -5.14 -19.75
CA ASP A 151 -30.84 -4.75 -18.89
C ASP A 151 -30.48 -4.49 -17.41
N GLY A 152 -29.29 -3.94 -17.15
CA GLY A 152 -28.80 -3.60 -15.80
C GLY A 152 -28.20 -4.79 -15.02
N LEU A 153 -28.06 -5.95 -15.65
CA LEU A 153 -27.20 -7.04 -15.20
C LEU A 153 -25.90 -7.01 -15.98
N SER A 154 -24.80 -6.96 -15.24
CA SER A 154 -23.46 -7.04 -15.81
C SER A 154 -22.88 -8.41 -15.47
N THR A 155 -22.54 -9.16 -16.52
CA THR A 155 -21.88 -10.46 -16.41
C THR A 155 -20.41 -10.31 -16.78
N CYS A 156 -19.52 -10.87 -15.96
CA CYS A 156 -18.09 -10.92 -16.24
C CYS A 156 -17.64 -12.38 -16.25
N GLU A 157 -17.05 -12.76 -17.37
CA GLU A 157 -16.38 -14.03 -17.57
C GLU A 157 -14.88 -13.75 -17.64
N LEU A 158 -14.12 -14.38 -16.74
CA LEU A 158 -12.67 -14.27 -16.64
C LEU A 158 -12.08 -15.67 -16.77
N GLU A 159 -11.25 -15.87 -17.79
CA GLU A 159 -10.45 -17.10 -17.95
C GLU A 159 -8.98 -16.75 -17.85
N GLY A 160 -8.26 -17.51 -17.04
CA GLY A 160 -6.85 -17.29 -16.83
C GLY A 160 -6.09 -18.55 -16.46
N LYS A 161 -4.80 -18.38 -16.24
CA LYS A 161 -3.96 -19.38 -15.61
C LYS A 161 -3.52 -18.85 -14.27
N VAL A 162 -3.65 -19.64 -13.21
CA VAL A 162 -3.08 -19.35 -11.89
C VAL A 162 -1.98 -20.40 -11.65
N ASN A 163 -0.74 -19.95 -11.46
CA ASN A 163 0.43 -20.82 -11.31
C ASN A 163 0.58 -21.89 -12.43
N GLY A 164 0.14 -21.56 -13.66
CA GLY A 164 0.17 -22.47 -14.81
C GLY A 164 -1.03 -23.42 -14.95
N ALA A 165 -1.89 -23.52 -13.95
CA ALA A 165 -3.15 -24.26 -14.04
C ALA A 165 -4.24 -23.36 -14.64
N HIS A 166 -5.02 -23.87 -15.60
CA HIS A 166 -6.11 -23.13 -16.22
C HIS A 166 -7.29 -23.06 -15.25
N ASP A 167 -7.79 -21.84 -15.00
CA ASP A 167 -8.94 -21.60 -14.15
C ASP A 167 -9.93 -20.65 -14.83
N LYS A 168 -11.22 -20.89 -14.59
CA LYS A 168 -12.32 -20.15 -15.21
C LYS A 168 -13.30 -19.71 -14.14
N ILE A 169 -13.46 -18.40 -14.01
CA ILE A 169 -14.34 -17.77 -13.02
C ILE A 169 -15.43 -17.01 -13.77
N ASN A 170 -16.68 -17.30 -13.41
CA ASN A 170 -17.85 -16.60 -13.93
C ASN A 170 -18.55 -15.90 -12.77
N THR A 171 -18.74 -14.59 -12.89
CA THR A 171 -19.43 -13.79 -11.87
C THR A 171 -20.49 -12.91 -12.53
N THR A 172 -21.67 -12.86 -11.91
CA THR A 172 -22.78 -12.01 -12.32
C THR A 172 -23.12 -11.08 -11.17
N VAL A 173 -23.03 -9.77 -11.39
CA VAL A 173 -23.48 -8.76 -10.42
C VAL A 173 -24.27 -7.66 -11.10
N ARG A 174 -24.93 -6.82 -10.30
CA ARG A 174 -25.62 -5.64 -10.81
C ARG A 174 -24.65 -4.48 -10.89
N GLY A 175 -24.32 -4.03 -12.10
CA GLY A 175 -23.48 -2.87 -12.35
C GLY A 175 -22.06 -3.22 -12.80
N ALA A 176 -21.62 -2.61 -13.91
CA ALA A 176 -20.35 -2.92 -14.57
C ALA A 176 -19.10 -2.74 -13.68
N GLN A 177 -19.11 -1.73 -12.81
CA GLN A 177 -17.96 -1.41 -11.95
C GLN A 177 -17.77 -2.46 -10.82
N ASP A 178 -18.86 -2.98 -10.27
CA ASP A 178 -18.81 -4.00 -9.21
C ASP A 178 -18.45 -5.38 -9.79
N THR A 179 -18.72 -5.59 -11.08
CA THR A 179 -18.49 -6.88 -11.76
C THR A 179 -17.02 -7.21 -11.97
N ILE A 180 -16.18 -6.18 -12.14
CA ILE A 180 -14.73 -6.35 -12.32
C ILE A 180 -14.03 -6.64 -10.98
N ASN A 181 -14.54 -6.10 -9.88
CA ASN A 181 -13.93 -6.22 -8.54
C ASN A 181 -14.44 -7.44 -7.74
N SER A 182 -15.66 -7.91 -8.01
CA SER A 182 -16.26 -9.06 -7.33
C SER A 182 -15.51 -10.40 -7.46
N PRO A 183 -14.80 -10.73 -8.57
CA PRO A 183 -14.07 -12.01 -8.66
C PRO A 183 -12.72 -12.00 -7.93
N ILE A 184 -12.32 -10.89 -7.29
CA ILE A 184 -11.01 -10.72 -6.64
C ILE A 184 -11.11 -10.72 -5.09
N SER A 185 -12.32 -10.89 -4.52
CA SER A 185 -12.57 -10.95 -3.07
C SER A 185 -12.48 -12.35 -2.49
#